data_AF-A0A1E3JLU4-F1
#
_entry.id   AF-A0A1E3JLU4-F1
#
_cell.length_a   1.000
_cell.length_b   1.000
_cell.length_c   1.000
_cell.angle_alpha   90.00
_cell.angle_beta   90.00
_cell.angle_gamma   90.00
#
_symmetry.space_group_name_H-M   'P 1'
#
loop_
_entity.id
_entity.type
_entity.pdbx_description
1 polymer ?
#
loop_
_entity_poly.entity_id
_entity_poly.type
_entity_poly.pdbx_seq_one_letter_code
_entity_poly.pdbx_strand_id
1 'polypeptide(L)'
;MDSSIDSAAESRLPSLSWNAAYEMLRNDYSECTFHKLNERFINSVGQALADDPSRQEEHRLFQEEDEEGLRSGESLNFFSEILAWSLISNGKTLAGIPEHGKQWLEDAFVVPEDVKAALESCRASARSHIAQGRVTVPSELIIDYKSITDDDALRATEEKTQAAVAHALRSGLQRAATVNGTSAADDKSQGSNDDAK
;
A
#
# COMPACT_ATOMS: atom_id res chain seq x y z
N MET A 1 1.75 70.81 -10.01
CA MET A 1 2.81 69.79 -9.91
C MET A 1 2.26 68.73 -8.98
N ASP A 2 1.63 67.73 -9.58
CA ASP A 2 1.06 66.56 -8.91
C ASP A 2 2.17 65.69 -8.35
N SER A 3 1.99 65.21 -7.12
CA SER A 3 2.67 64.01 -6.62
C SER A 3 1.68 63.19 -5.82
N SER A 4 0.76 62.58 -6.55
CA SER A 4 -0.05 61.46 -6.06
C SER A 4 0.88 60.24 -6.02
N ILE A 5 1.38 59.92 -4.84
CA ILE A 5 2.09 58.66 -4.59
C ILE A 5 1.00 57.61 -4.40
N ASP A 6 0.78 56.80 -5.44
CA ASP A 6 -0.03 55.59 -5.41
C ASP A 6 0.51 54.62 -4.35
N SER A 7 -0.09 54.65 -3.16
CA SER A 7 0.04 53.61 -2.15
C SER A 7 -0.89 52.44 -2.52
N ALA A 8 -0.56 51.75 -3.61
CA ALA A 8 -1.27 50.56 -4.06
C ALA A 8 -0.28 49.41 -4.27
N ALA A 9 0.44 49.03 -3.21
CA ALA A 9 1.27 47.83 -3.20
C ALA A 9 1.37 47.20 -1.81
N GLU A 10 0.30 47.24 -1.00
CA GLU A 10 0.21 46.35 0.16
C GLU A 10 -0.16 44.94 -0.29
N SER A 11 0.85 44.08 -0.18
CA SER A 11 0.87 42.64 -0.38
C SER A 11 -0.44 41.93 -0.05
N ARG A 12 -1.15 41.49 -1.10
CA ARG A 12 -2.18 40.46 -0.98
C ARG A 12 -1.53 39.07 -1.02
N LEU A 13 -0.84 38.69 0.07
CA LEU A 13 -0.78 37.28 0.41
C LEU A 13 -1.96 37.03 1.36
N PRO A 14 -2.92 36.14 1.04
CA PRO A 14 -3.97 35.81 1.98
C PRO A 14 -3.32 35.32 3.27
N SER A 15 -3.64 35.95 4.39
CA SER A 15 -3.13 35.54 5.71
C SER A 15 -3.57 34.10 5.97
N LEU A 16 -2.70 33.13 5.71
CA LEU A 16 -2.91 31.76 6.15
C LEU A 16 -3.08 31.82 7.67
N SER A 17 -4.26 31.43 8.15
CA SER A 17 -4.48 31.33 9.58
C SER A 17 -3.46 30.36 10.19
N TRP A 18 -3.00 30.64 11.42
CA TRP A 18 -2.07 29.75 12.11
C TRP A 18 -2.57 28.30 12.16
N ASN A 19 -3.88 28.11 12.30
CA ASN A 19 -4.51 26.79 12.21
C ASN A 19 -4.32 26.15 10.83
N ALA A 20 -4.49 26.90 9.74
CA ALA A 20 -4.26 26.37 8.39
C ALA A 20 -2.78 26.01 8.16
N ALA A 21 -1.84 26.83 8.64
CA ALA A 21 -0.40 26.53 8.56
C ALA A 21 -0.02 25.32 9.43
N TYR A 22 -0.59 25.20 10.63
CA TYR A 22 -0.41 24.06 11.52
C TYR A 22 -0.97 22.77 10.93
N GLU A 23 -2.17 22.81 10.34
CA GLU A 23 -2.77 21.67 9.64
C GLU A 23 -1.96 21.28 8.40
N MET A 24 -1.41 22.23 7.64
CA MET A 24 -0.51 21.94 6.52
C MET A 24 0.76 21.23 6.98
N LEU A 25 1.46 21.77 7.98
CA LEU A 25 2.68 21.16 8.52
C LEU A 25 2.42 19.77 9.13
N ARG A 26 1.27 19.61 9.81
CA ARG A 26 0.85 18.31 10.34
C ARG A 26 0.52 17.32 9.24
N ASN A 27 -0.17 17.76 8.18
CA ASN A 27 -0.46 16.92 7.03
C ASN A 27 0.84 16.47 6.35
N ASP A 28 1.80 17.36 6.15
CA ASP A 28 3.11 17.04 5.58
C ASP A 28 3.85 16.01 6.45
N TYR A 29 3.88 16.20 7.77
CA TYR A 29 4.48 15.24 8.69
C TYR A 29 3.78 13.87 8.66
N SER A 30 2.45 13.87 8.63
CA SER A 30 1.68 12.62 8.59
C SER A 30 1.91 11.85 7.28
N GLU A 31 1.99 12.52 6.13
CA GLU A 31 2.27 11.86 4.86
C GLU A 31 3.72 11.34 4.82
N CYS A 32 4.70 12.07 5.36
CA CYS A 32 6.05 11.54 5.57
C CYS A 32 6.06 10.27 6.45
N THR A 33 5.27 10.27 7.53
CA THR A 33 5.14 9.11 8.41
C THR A 33 4.49 7.93 7.71
N PHE A 34 3.45 8.18 6.92
CA PHE A 34 2.81 7.17 6.07
C PHE A 34 3.80 6.53 5.09
N HIS A 35 4.66 7.34 4.46
CA HIS A 35 5.71 6.83 3.58
C HIS A 35 6.69 5.90 4.30
N LYS A 36 7.17 6.29 5.48
CA LYS A 36 8.05 5.44 6.31
C LYS A 36 7.39 4.11 6.68
N LEU A 37 6.10 4.14 7.01
CA LEU A 37 5.34 2.93 7.32
C LEU A 37 5.17 2.02 6.10
N ASN A 38 4.89 2.58 4.92
CA ASN A 38 4.75 1.81 3.70
C ASN A 38 6.07 1.14 3.29
N GLU A 39 7.17 1.90 3.36
CA GLU A 39 8.51 1.38 3.10
C GLU A 39 8.83 0.22 4.06
N ARG A 40 8.58 0.39 5.36
CA ARG A 40 8.76 -0.67 6.36
C ARG A 40 7.94 -1.91 6.03
N PHE A 41 6.68 -1.75 5.65
CA PHE A 41 5.80 -2.86 5.29
C PHE A 41 6.35 -3.62 4.08
N ILE A 42 6.67 -2.91 2.99
CA ILE A 42 7.18 -3.50 1.75
C ILE A 42 8.52 -4.22 1.98
N ASN A 43 9.44 -3.61 2.72
CA ASN A 43 10.71 -4.23 3.08
C ASN A 43 10.51 -5.49 3.94
N SER A 44 9.56 -5.45 4.87
CA SER A 44 9.22 -6.60 5.72
C SER A 44 8.58 -7.74 4.93
N VAL A 45 7.79 -7.44 3.89
CA VAL A 45 7.29 -8.45 2.94
C VAL A 45 8.47 -9.09 2.19
N GLY A 46 9.36 -8.27 1.63
CA GLY A 46 10.55 -8.76 0.93
C GLY A 46 11.39 -9.69 1.81
N GLN A 47 11.64 -9.30 3.05
CA GLN A 47 12.37 -10.11 4.02
C GLN A 47 11.63 -11.42 4.35
N ALA A 48 10.33 -11.35 4.63
CA ALA A 48 9.54 -12.54 4.94
C ALA A 48 9.47 -13.54 3.78
N LEU A 49 9.46 -13.06 2.54
CA LEU A 49 9.51 -13.89 1.34
C LEU A 49 10.91 -14.51 1.15
N ALA A 50 11.98 -13.75 1.37
CA ALA A 50 13.35 -14.25 1.31
C ALA A 50 13.63 -15.34 2.36
N ASP A 51 13.06 -15.19 3.56
CA ASP A 51 13.25 -16.11 4.69
C ASP A 51 12.40 -17.38 4.60
N ASP A 52 11.42 -17.45 3.68
CA ASP A 52 10.53 -18.59 3.47
C ASP A 52 10.80 -19.30 2.13
N PRO A 53 11.60 -20.38 2.11
CA PRO A 53 11.89 -21.13 0.88
C PRO A 53 10.66 -21.71 0.18
N SER A 54 9.53 -21.87 0.88
CA SER A 54 8.29 -22.35 0.25
C SER A 54 7.63 -21.29 -0.65
N ARG A 55 8.08 -20.03 -0.54
CA ARG A 55 7.56 -18.85 -1.25
C ARG A 55 8.52 -18.29 -2.30
N GLN A 56 9.43 -19.12 -2.81
CA GLN A 56 10.44 -18.69 -3.78
C GLN A 56 9.86 -18.03 -5.03
N GLU A 57 8.68 -18.45 -5.50
CA GLU A 57 8.03 -17.83 -6.65
C GLU A 57 7.49 -16.43 -6.34
N GLU A 58 6.85 -16.26 -5.19
CA GLU A 58 6.39 -14.94 -4.71
C GLU A 58 7.59 -14.02 -4.48
N HIS A 59 8.69 -14.54 -3.95
CA HIS A 59 9.94 -13.80 -3.79
C HIS A 59 10.53 -13.39 -5.14
N ARG A 60 10.51 -14.28 -6.15
CA ARG A 60 10.93 -13.97 -7.52
C ARG A 60 10.08 -12.85 -8.12
N LEU A 61 8.75 -12.96 -8.05
CA LEU A 61 7.82 -11.93 -8.52
C LEU A 61 8.03 -10.60 -7.77
N PHE A 62 8.36 -10.65 -6.48
CA PHE A 62 8.66 -9.46 -5.70
C PHE A 62 9.96 -8.77 -6.15
N GLN A 63 10.95 -9.51 -6.65
CA GLN A 63 12.21 -8.94 -7.14
C GLN A 63 12.23 -8.67 -8.64
N GLU A 64 11.27 -9.22 -9.39
CA GLU A 64 11.24 -9.12 -10.84
C GLU A 64 10.89 -7.71 -11.29
N GLU A 65 11.91 -7.06 -11.85
CA GLU A 65 11.87 -5.79 -12.56
C GLU A 65 12.54 -6.02 -13.93
N ASP A 66 12.09 -5.32 -14.97
CA ASP A 66 12.71 -5.38 -16.29
C ASP A 66 14.01 -4.57 -16.35
N GLU A 67 14.64 -4.52 -17.53
CA GLU A 67 15.90 -3.81 -17.74
C GLU A 67 15.82 -2.30 -17.43
N GLU A 68 14.61 -1.74 -17.38
CA GLU A 68 14.32 -0.33 -17.06
C GLU A 68 13.94 -0.15 -15.58
N GLY A 69 13.94 -1.23 -14.80
CA GLY A 69 13.51 -1.22 -13.39
C GLY A 69 12.00 -1.21 -13.22
N LEU A 70 11.23 -1.52 -14.28
CA LEU A 70 9.78 -1.51 -14.27
C LEU A 70 9.22 -2.91 -14.02
N ARG A 71 8.07 -2.96 -13.35
CA ARG A 71 7.34 -4.21 -13.13
C ARG A 71 6.31 -4.40 -14.23
N SER A 72 6.19 -5.63 -14.73
CA SER A 72 5.18 -5.98 -15.72
C SER A 72 4.45 -7.27 -15.36
N GLY A 73 3.31 -7.51 -16.01
CA GLY A 73 2.54 -8.76 -15.89
C GLY A 73 2.22 -9.17 -14.45
N GLU A 74 2.61 -10.39 -14.10
CA GLU A 74 2.35 -10.98 -12.79
C GLU A 74 3.11 -10.28 -11.65
N SER A 75 4.34 -9.81 -11.88
CA SER A 75 5.11 -9.03 -10.89
C SER A 75 4.40 -7.73 -10.53
N LEU A 76 3.91 -6.99 -11.54
CA LEU A 76 3.16 -5.75 -11.29
C LEU A 76 1.86 -6.02 -10.53
N ASN A 77 1.13 -7.07 -10.89
CA ASN A 77 -0.10 -7.44 -10.20
C ASN A 77 0.16 -7.86 -8.74
N PHE A 78 1.18 -8.69 -8.50
CA PHE A 78 1.58 -9.12 -7.17
C PHE A 78 2.01 -7.93 -6.30
N PHE A 79 2.84 -7.04 -6.86
CA PHE A 79 3.27 -5.82 -6.17
C PHE A 79 2.09 -4.87 -5.89
N SER A 80 1.12 -4.77 -6.80
CA SER A 80 -0.09 -3.96 -6.59
C SER A 80 -0.95 -4.48 -5.43
N GLU A 81 -1.05 -5.80 -5.26
CA GLU A 81 -1.72 -6.40 -4.11
C GLU A 81 -0.97 -6.08 -2.81
N ILE A 82 0.36 -6.21 -2.78
CA ILE A 82 1.19 -5.84 -1.63
C ILE A 82 1.03 -4.36 -1.30
N LEU A 83 1.01 -3.49 -2.31
CA LEU A 83 0.77 -2.07 -2.14
C LEU A 83 -0.61 -1.83 -1.50
N ALA A 84 -1.67 -2.49 -1.96
CA ALA A 84 -2.98 -2.39 -1.35
C ALA A 84 -3.00 -2.80 0.13
N TRP A 85 -2.33 -3.91 0.47
CA TRP A 85 -2.15 -4.34 1.86
C TRP A 85 -1.42 -3.30 2.70
N SER A 86 -0.33 -2.73 2.18
CA SER A 86 0.45 -1.68 2.83
C SER A 86 -0.40 -0.42 3.10
N LEU A 87 -1.12 0.06 2.08
CA LEU A 87 -1.97 1.25 2.18
C LEU A 87 -3.03 1.11 3.27
N ILE A 88 -3.80 0.02 3.29
CA ILE A 88 -4.86 -0.19 4.28
C ILE A 88 -4.26 -0.43 5.68
N SER A 89 -3.23 -1.27 5.79
CA SER A 89 -2.60 -1.57 7.08
C SER A 89 -2.02 -0.32 7.74
N ASN A 90 -1.63 0.67 6.93
CA ASN A 90 -1.14 1.96 7.40
C ASN A 90 -2.22 3.04 7.44
N GLY A 91 -3.51 2.67 7.45
CA GLY A 91 -4.62 3.56 7.76
C GLY A 91 -5.14 4.40 6.60
N LYS A 92 -4.68 4.19 5.36
CA LYS A 92 -5.33 4.82 4.20
C LYS A 92 -6.63 4.10 3.88
N THR A 93 -7.67 4.89 3.72
CA THR A 93 -8.94 4.47 3.12
C THR A 93 -8.91 4.64 1.61
N LEU A 94 -9.83 3.99 0.88
CA LEU A 94 -9.96 4.17 -0.57
C LEU A 94 -10.10 5.65 -0.98
N ALA A 95 -10.85 6.44 -0.21
CA ALA A 95 -11.01 7.88 -0.43
C ALA A 95 -9.72 8.70 -0.23
N GLY A 96 -8.75 8.17 0.53
CA GLY A 96 -7.46 8.81 0.82
C GLY A 96 -6.35 8.47 -0.16
N ILE A 97 -6.63 7.57 -1.12
CA ILE A 97 -5.71 7.20 -2.20
C ILE A 97 -6.09 8.05 -3.41
N PRO A 98 -5.23 8.92 -3.95
CA PRO A 98 -5.56 9.71 -5.13
C PRO A 98 -5.83 8.80 -6.34
N GLU A 99 -6.87 9.14 -7.09
CA GLU A 99 -7.27 8.43 -8.32
C GLU A 99 -6.38 8.81 -9.51
N HIS A 100 -5.96 10.08 -9.53
CA HIS A 100 -5.00 10.65 -10.45
C HIS A 100 -4.05 11.55 -9.67
N GLY A 101 -2.83 11.67 -10.16
CA GLY A 101 -1.89 12.66 -9.66
C GLY A 101 -0.88 12.14 -8.65
N LYS A 102 0.12 12.97 -8.48
CA LYS A 102 1.42 12.65 -7.93
C LYS A 102 1.37 12.42 -6.43
N GLN A 103 1.97 11.33 -5.97
CA GLN A 103 2.49 11.32 -4.61
C GLN A 103 3.73 12.23 -4.57
N TRP A 104 4.04 12.86 -3.44
CA TRP A 104 5.11 13.86 -3.30
C TRP A 104 6.42 13.51 -4.05
N LEU A 105 6.77 12.22 -4.16
CA LEU A 105 7.90 11.72 -4.96
C LEU A 105 7.88 12.10 -6.45
N GLU A 106 6.72 12.11 -7.12
CA GLU A 106 6.60 12.46 -8.54
C GLU A 106 6.65 13.99 -8.77
N ASP A 107 6.50 14.79 -7.72
CA ASP A 107 6.70 16.25 -7.72
C ASP A 107 8.12 16.65 -7.29
N ALA A 108 8.75 15.87 -6.42
CA ALA A 108 10.10 16.12 -5.92
C ALA A 108 11.20 15.65 -6.88
N PHE A 109 10.92 14.69 -7.77
CA PHE A 109 11.91 14.09 -8.67
C PHE A 109 11.43 14.04 -10.12
N VAL A 110 12.39 14.17 -11.06
CA VAL A 110 12.14 13.88 -12.49
C VAL A 110 12.09 12.37 -12.64
N VAL A 111 10.89 11.82 -12.49
CA VAL A 111 10.61 10.41 -12.74
C VAL A 111 10.38 10.21 -14.26
N PRO A 112 11.01 9.21 -14.91
CA PRO A 112 10.70 8.85 -16.30
C PRO A 112 9.19 8.60 -16.51
N GLU A 113 8.65 8.94 -17.69
CA GLU A 113 7.20 8.87 -17.95
C GLU A 113 6.64 7.44 -17.90
N ASP A 114 7.44 6.48 -18.33
CA ASP A 114 7.23 5.04 -18.23
C ASP A 114 7.14 4.58 -16.76
N VAL A 115 8.05 5.04 -15.89
CA VAL A 115 7.98 4.79 -14.43
C VAL A 115 6.74 5.43 -13.82
N LYS A 116 6.38 6.65 -14.21
CA LYS A 116 5.13 7.28 -13.76
C LYS A 116 3.91 6.46 -14.16
N ALA A 117 3.82 6.05 -15.41
CA ALA A 117 2.72 5.23 -15.91
C ALA A 117 2.62 3.89 -15.18
N ALA A 118 3.74 3.24 -14.87
CA ALA A 118 3.78 2.02 -14.09
C ALA A 118 3.29 2.24 -12.65
N LEU A 119 3.70 3.33 -12.00
CA LEU A 119 3.24 3.71 -10.66
C LEU A 119 1.75 4.04 -10.63
N GLU A 120 1.24 4.76 -11.63
CA GLU A 120 -0.18 5.03 -11.79
C GLU A 120 -0.99 3.75 -11.98
N SER A 121 -0.51 2.85 -12.85
CA SER A 121 -1.11 1.52 -13.07
C SER A 121 -1.15 0.69 -11.78
N CYS A 122 -0.04 0.67 -11.04
CA CYS A 122 0.06 -0.02 -9.75
C CYS A 122 -0.94 0.55 -8.73
N ARG A 123 -1.05 1.88 -8.63
CA ARG A 123 -1.99 2.56 -7.73
C ARG A 123 -3.44 2.28 -8.12
N ALA A 124 -3.77 2.31 -9.40
CA ALA A 124 -5.10 1.99 -9.91
C ALA A 124 -5.48 0.53 -9.59
N SER A 125 -4.54 -0.40 -9.79
CA SER A 125 -4.72 -1.81 -9.45
C SER A 125 -4.90 -2.01 -7.94
N ALA A 126 -4.07 -1.38 -7.11
CA ALA A 126 -4.20 -1.41 -5.66
C ALA A 126 -5.58 -0.89 -5.20
N ARG A 127 -6.04 0.26 -5.72
CA ARG A 127 -7.40 0.78 -5.46
C ARG A 127 -8.48 -0.24 -5.84
N SER A 128 -8.34 -0.90 -6.98
CA SER A 128 -9.27 -1.94 -7.43
C SER A 128 -9.34 -3.12 -6.46
N HIS A 129 -8.18 -3.61 -5.99
CA HIS A 129 -8.13 -4.67 -4.97
C HIS A 129 -8.86 -4.27 -3.68
N ILE A 130 -8.67 -3.03 -3.23
CA ILE A 130 -9.34 -2.48 -2.04
C ILE A 130 -10.84 -2.38 -2.25
N ALA A 131 -11.27 -1.76 -3.35
CA ALA A 131 -12.69 -1.51 -3.66
C ALA A 131 -13.50 -2.80 -3.80
N GLN A 132 -12.87 -3.86 -4.32
CA GLN A 132 -13.49 -5.18 -4.48
C GLN A 132 -13.47 -6.03 -3.20
N GLY A 133 -12.91 -5.52 -2.09
CA GLY A 133 -12.73 -6.29 -0.86
C GLY A 133 -11.72 -7.43 -0.99
N ARG A 134 -10.93 -7.45 -2.08
CA ARG A 134 -9.84 -8.43 -2.24
C ARG A 134 -8.77 -8.21 -1.19
N VAL A 135 -8.56 -6.99 -0.70
CA VAL A 135 -7.70 -6.74 0.45
C VAL A 135 -8.56 -6.29 1.62
N THR A 136 -8.51 -7.04 2.71
CA THR A 136 -9.25 -6.73 3.95
C THR A 136 -8.29 -6.92 5.12
N VAL A 137 -8.03 -5.84 5.86
CA VAL A 137 -7.15 -5.86 7.03
C VAL A 137 -8.01 -5.83 8.30
N PRO A 138 -7.82 -6.76 9.24
CA PRO A 138 -8.44 -6.68 10.57
C PRO A 138 -8.12 -5.35 11.25
N SER A 139 -9.11 -4.73 11.89
CA SER A 139 -8.98 -3.38 12.47
C SER A 139 -7.82 -3.23 13.46
N GLU A 140 -7.49 -4.29 14.19
CA GLU A 140 -6.39 -4.35 15.15
C GLU A 140 -5.00 -4.28 14.50
N LEU A 141 -4.91 -4.66 13.22
CA LEU A 141 -3.68 -4.59 12.42
C LEU A 141 -3.53 -3.25 11.69
N ILE A 142 -4.54 -2.38 11.74
CA ILE A 142 -4.47 -1.05 11.15
C ILE A 142 -3.71 -0.09 12.08
N ILE A 143 -2.77 0.63 11.50
CA ILE A 143 -2.01 1.73 12.11
C ILE A 143 -2.67 3.05 11.67
N ASP A 144 -3.16 3.83 12.63
CA ASP A 144 -3.57 5.21 12.36
C ASP A 144 -2.33 6.10 12.23
N TYR A 145 -1.81 6.23 11.01
CA TYR A 145 -0.61 7.01 10.74
C TYR A 145 -0.72 8.49 11.15
N LYS A 146 -1.94 9.04 11.22
CA LYS A 146 -2.17 10.44 11.61
C LYS A 146 -2.05 10.68 13.11
N SER A 147 -2.10 9.60 13.91
CA SER A 147 -1.90 9.63 15.36
C SER A 147 -0.43 9.62 15.77
N ILE A 148 0.49 9.29 14.84
CA ILE A 148 1.92 9.22 15.10
C ILE A 148 2.50 10.63 15.02
N THR A 149 3.15 11.07 16.10
CA THR A 149 3.70 12.44 16.23
C THR A 149 5.21 12.49 16.34
N ASP A 150 5.85 11.35 16.56
CA ASP A 150 7.28 11.23 16.81
C ASP A 150 7.82 9.84 16.43
N ASP A 151 9.15 9.71 16.43
CA ASP A 151 9.83 8.49 16.02
C ASP A 151 9.66 7.32 17.02
N ASP A 152 9.38 7.59 18.29
CA ASP A 152 9.13 6.53 19.29
C ASP A 152 7.74 5.92 19.08
N ALA A 153 6.73 6.76 18.82
CA ALA A 153 5.41 6.30 18.38
C ALA A 153 5.48 5.53 17.06
N LEU A 154 6.32 5.95 16.12
CA LEU A 154 6.58 5.22 14.88
C LEU A 154 7.28 3.88 15.12
N ARG A 155 8.20 3.79 16.08
CA ARG A 155 8.87 2.54 16.45
C ARG A 155 7.91 1.57 17.13
N ALA A 156 7.01 2.08 17.96
CA ALA A 156 5.99 1.28 18.63
C ALA A 156 5.03 0.54 17.67
N THR A 157 5.00 0.90 16.38
CA THR A 157 4.18 0.20 15.38
C THR A 157 4.86 -1.01 14.74
N GLU A 158 6.14 -1.30 15.02
CA GLU A 158 6.92 -2.35 14.36
C GLU A 158 6.26 -3.74 14.45
N GLU A 159 5.87 -4.16 15.65
CA GLU A 159 5.22 -5.46 15.86
C GLU A 159 3.89 -5.54 15.10
N LYS A 160 3.13 -4.44 15.07
CA LYS A 160 1.87 -4.37 14.32
C LYS A 160 2.12 -4.46 12.82
N THR A 161 3.16 -3.80 12.29
CA THR A 161 3.57 -3.94 10.89
C THR A 161 3.91 -5.40 10.57
N GLN A 162 4.70 -6.08 11.40
CA GLN A 162 5.04 -7.48 11.19
C GLN A 162 3.81 -8.40 11.22
N ALA A 163 2.88 -8.16 12.16
CA ALA A 163 1.62 -8.90 12.22
C ALA A 163 0.75 -8.67 10.98
N ALA A 164 0.68 -7.43 10.48
CA ALA A 164 -0.02 -7.10 9.24
C ALA A 164 0.60 -7.77 8.01
N VAL A 165 1.94 -7.83 7.92
CA VAL A 165 2.66 -8.55 6.86
C VAL A 165 2.36 -10.05 6.90
N ALA A 166 2.47 -10.66 8.08
CA ALA A 166 2.16 -12.09 8.26
C ALA A 166 0.71 -12.40 7.87
N HIS A 167 -0.22 -11.50 8.19
CA HIS A 167 -1.62 -11.62 7.79
C HIS A 167 -1.81 -11.48 6.27
N ALA A 168 -1.18 -10.50 5.64
CA ALA A 168 -1.23 -10.29 4.20
C ALA A 168 -0.73 -11.52 3.42
N LEU A 169 0.47 -12.01 3.79
CA LEU A 169 1.08 -13.19 3.15
C LEU A 169 0.26 -14.47 3.36
N ARG A 170 -0.38 -14.64 4.52
CA ARG A 170 -1.28 -15.77 4.77
C ARG A 170 -2.58 -15.68 3.95
N SER A 171 -3.12 -14.47 3.81
CA SER A 171 -4.37 -14.23 3.09
C SER A 171 -4.20 -14.35 1.57
N GLY A 172 -3.03 -13.95 1.03
CA GLY A 172 -2.66 -14.18 -0.37
C GLY A 172 -2.66 -15.67 -0.73
N LEU A 173 -2.06 -16.52 0.12
CA LEU A 173 -2.05 -17.98 -0.06
C LEU A 173 -3.45 -18.61 -0.06
N GLN A 174 -4.35 -18.15 0.80
CA GLN A 174 -5.72 -18.69 0.84
C GLN A 174 -6.45 -18.44 -0.48
N ARG A 175 -6.27 -17.28 -1.12
CA ARG A 175 -6.91 -16.99 -2.41
C ARG A 175 -6.37 -17.85 -3.55
N ALA A 176 -5.06 -18.07 -3.63
CA ALA A 176 -4.48 -18.96 -4.65
C ALA A 176 -4.99 -20.40 -4.53
N ALA A 177 -5.13 -20.92 -3.30
CA ALA A 177 -5.70 -22.25 -3.06
C ALA A 177 -7.20 -22.34 -3.39
N THR A 178 -7.96 -21.26 -3.18
CA THR A 178 -9.40 -21.22 -3.45
C THR A 178 -9.71 -21.09 -4.95
N VAL A 179 -8.87 -20.39 -5.72
CA VAL A 179 -9.00 -20.27 -7.18
C VAL A 179 -8.58 -21.57 -7.89
N ASN A 180 -7.64 -22.32 -7.33
CA ASN A 180 -7.18 -23.62 -7.86
C ASN A 180 -7.97 -24.84 -7.36
N GLY A 181 -9.18 -24.65 -6.80
CA GLY A 181 -10.22 -25.68 -6.71
C GLY A 181 -9.77 -27.07 -6.21
N THR A 182 -8.74 -27.16 -5.36
CA THR A 182 -8.36 -28.44 -4.75
C THR A 182 -8.93 -28.45 -3.35
N SER A 183 -10.26 -28.61 -3.30
CA SER A 183 -10.99 -28.95 -2.08
C SER A 183 -10.63 -30.38 -1.68
N ALA A 184 -9.49 -30.55 -1.01
CA ALA A 184 -9.15 -31.80 -0.34
C ALA A 184 -9.85 -31.86 1.03
N ALA A 185 -11.11 -32.29 1.04
CA ALA A 185 -11.90 -32.86 2.16
C ALA A 185 -13.37 -32.91 1.69
N ASP A 186 -14.12 -34.02 1.61
CA ASP A 186 -14.05 -35.34 2.23
C ASP A 186 -14.39 -36.42 1.19
N ASP A 187 -13.42 -37.26 0.82
CA ASP A 187 -13.68 -38.58 0.23
C ASP A 187 -13.59 -39.61 1.34
N LYS A 188 -14.68 -39.78 2.10
CA LYS A 188 -14.85 -40.94 2.97
C LYS A 188 -15.49 -42.06 2.17
N SER A 189 -14.60 -42.86 1.59
CA SER A 189 -14.66 -44.32 1.46
C SER A 189 -15.97 -44.93 0.93
N GLN A 190 -15.87 -45.39 -0.31
CA GLN A 190 -16.63 -46.48 -0.91
C GLN A 190 -16.86 -47.68 0.02
N GLY A 191 -18.03 -48.31 -0.14
CA GLY A 191 -18.32 -49.65 0.37
C GLY A 191 -19.71 -50.14 -0.02
N SER A 192 -20.11 -49.95 -1.28
CA SER A 192 -21.24 -50.70 -1.85
C SER A 192 -20.75 -52.11 -2.21
N ASN A 193 -21.40 -53.12 -1.65
CA ASN A 193 -21.39 -54.47 -2.20
C ASN A 193 -22.83 -54.98 -2.12
N ASP A 194 -23.54 -54.83 -3.24
CA ASP A 194 -24.75 -55.58 -3.52
C ASP A 194 -24.38 -56.99 -4.05
N ASP A 195 -25.16 -57.95 -3.56
CA ASP A 195 -25.56 -59.25 -4.10
C ASP A 195 -24.56 -60.42 -4.24
N ALA A 196 -24.84 -61.48 -3.47
CA ALA A 196 -25.30 -62.77 -4.02
C ALA A 196 -25.46 -63.86 -2.92
N LYS A 197 -26.70 -64.19 -2.53
CA LYS A 197 -27.23 -65.57 -2.59
C LYS A 197 -28.73 -65.65 -2.29
#